data_AF-A0A2E4N1K0-F1
#
_entry.id   AF-A0A2E4N1K0-F1
#
_cell.length_a   1.000
_cell.length_b   1.000
_cell.length_c   1.000
_cell.angle_alpha   90.00
_cell.angle_beta   90.00
_cell.angle_gamma   90.00
#
_symmetry.space_group_name_H-M   'P 1'
#
loop_
_entity.id
_entity.type
_entity.pdbx_description
1 polymer ?
#
loop_
_entity_poly.entity_id
_entity_poly.type
_entity_poly.pdbx_seq_one_letter_code
_entity_poly.pdbx_strand_id
1 'polypeptide(L)'
;MMKMPIFLTLLALGFEATVQADGDDACHVEVTGVDVVTQSTTIARVKFAVETQAKTSKKASESNTRKADRVISALKNAGIDVTDLQTQGYSSHPATRIVEKMSVT
;
A
#
# COMPACT_ATOMS: atom_id res chain seq x y z
N MET A 1 40.86 74.13 20.37
CA MET A 1 40.83 75.52 19.83
C MET A 1 41.71 75.51 18.58
N MET A 2 41.28 75.75 17.35
CA MET A 2 40.00 76.12 16.75
C MET A 2 40.20 76.07 15.21
N LYS A 3 39.11 75.83 14.45
CA LYS A 3 38.89 76.04 12.99
C LYS A 3 39.16 74.88 12.03
N MET A 4 38.07 74.18 11.74
CA MET A 4 37.78 73.54 10.45
C MET A 4 37.27 74.62 9.47
N PRO A 5 37.63 74.60 8.19
CA PRO A 5 36.84 75.23 7.15
C PRO A 5 36.20 74.17 6.25
N ILE A 6 34.88 74.24 6.22
CA ILE A 6 33.96 73.53 5.35
C ILE A 6 34.02 74.20 3.96
N PHE A 7 34.37 73.43 2.92
CA PHE A 7 34.25 73.77 1.50
C PHE A 7 33.39 72.66 0.89
N LEU A 8 32.06 72.79 0.88
CA LEU A 8 31.23 73.38 -0.18
C LEU A 8 31.49 72.82 -1.59
N THR A 9 30.50 72.04 -2.03
CA THR A 9 30.12 71.67 -3.42
C THR A 9 31.02 70.75 -4.23
N LEU A 10 30.49 69.55 -4.50
CA LEU A 10 30.38 69.07 -5.88
C LEU A 10 29.14 68.17 -6.03
N LEU A 11 28.09 68.71 -6.65
CA LEU A 11 26.93 67.99 -7.15
C LEU A 11 27.37 67.27 -8.43
N ALA A 12 27.81 66.02 -8.29
CA ALA A 12 28.10 65.14 -9.41
C ALA A 12 26.93 64.19 -9.64
N LEU A 13 26.38 64.26 -10.85
CA LEU A 13 25.46 63.31 -11.44
C LEU A 13 25.94 61.87 -11.20
N GLY A 14 25.09 61.07 -10.59
CA GLY A 14 25.25 59.62 -10.51
C GLY A 14 23.87 59.01 -10.65
N PHE A 15 23.58 58.50 -11.84
CA PHE A 15 22.51 57.54 -12.08
C PHE A 15 22.54 56.51 -10.95
N GLU A 16 21.44 56.28 -10.23
CA GLU A 16 21.34 55.11 -9.36
C GLU A 16 21.31 53.87 -10.26
N ALA A 17 22.49 53.42 -10.69
CA ALA A 17 22.65 52.04 -11.07
C ALA A 17 22.31 51.24 -9.81
N THR A 18 21.20 50.50 -9.85
CA THR A 18 20.92 49.52 -8.82
C THR A 18 22.09 48.55 -8.80
N VAL A 19 23.00 48.72 -7.84
CA VAL A 19 23.99 47.70 -7.52
C VAL A 19 23.17 46.52 -7.03
N GLN A 20 22.98 45.52 -7.88
CA GLN A 20 22.53 44.22 -7.43
C GLN A 20 23.70 43.66 -6.62
N ALA A 21 23.56 43.70 -5.29
CA ALA A 21 24.43 42.93 -4.42
C ALA A 21 24.21 41.46 -4.79
N ASP A 22 25.18 40.88 -5.50
CA ASP A 22 25.30 39.43 -5.70
C ASP A 22 25.78 38.84 -4.37
N GLY A 23 24.87 38.83 -3.40
CA GLY A 23 25.09 38.30 -2.07
C GLY A 23 24.46 36.92 -1.99
N ASP A 24 25.13 35.93 -2.55
CA ASP A 24 24.87 34.53 -2.22
C ASP A 24 25.49 34.21 -0.85
N ASP A 25 25.03 34.92 0.20
CA ASP A 25 25.33 34.58 1.60
C ASP A 25 24.41 33.45 2.07
N ALA A 26 24.34 32.40 1.26
CA ALA A 26 23.50 31.26 1.50
C ALA A 26 24.26 30.24 2.36
N CYS A 27 24.25 30.45 3.68
CA CYS A 27 24.70 29.44 4.64
C CYS A 27 23.67 28.30 4.69
N HIS A 28 23.73 27.41 3.70
CA HIS A 28 22.86 26.24 3.61
C HIS A 28 23.63 24.97 3.96
N VAL A 29 23.06 24.20 4.90
CA VAL A 29 23.50 22.84 5.21
C VAL A 29 22.44 21.91 4.66
N GLU A 30 22.78 21.19 3.58
CA GLU A 30 21.93 20.15 3.01
C GLU A 30 22.27 18.81 3.66
N VAL A 31 21.29 18.20 4.31
CA VAL A 31 21.44 16.87 4.93
C VAL A 31 20.52 15.90 4.22
N THR A 32 21.12 14.94 3.53
CA THR A 32 20.38 13.82 2.94
C THR A 32 20.44 12.63 3.88
N GLY A 33 19.30 12.27 4.48
CA GLY A 33 19.13 11.03 5.23
C GLY A 33 18.42 9.99 4.39
N VAL A 34 19.07 8.85 4.14
CA VAL A 34 18.43 7.67 3.56
C VAL A 34 18.30 6.64 4.66
N ASP A 35 17.07 6.23 4.97
CA ASP A 35 16.80 5.15 5.91
C ASP A 35 16.20 3.95 5.18
N VAL A 36 16.70 2.76 5.49
CA VAL A 36 16.26 1.50 4.88
C VAL A 36 15.65 0.64 5.97
N VAL A 37 14.33 0.72 6.10
CA VAL A 37 13.60 -0.06 7.10
C VAL A 37 13.34 -1.46 6.54
N THR A 38 14.09 -2.44 7.05
CA THR A 38 13.86 -3.86 6.72
C THR A 38 12.96 -4.47 7.79
N GLN A 39 11.73 -4.86 7.41
CA GLN A 39 10.80 -5.55 8.32
C GLN A 39 10.59 -6.99 7.83
N SER A 40 10.93 -7.97 8.67
CA SER A 40 10.54 -9.37 8.44
C SER A 40 9.02 -9.46 8.53
N THR A 41 8.35 -9.99 7.49
CA THR A 41 6.89 -10.16 7.50
C THR A 41 6.51 -11.18 8.56
N THR A 42 5.92 -10.73 9.66
CA THR A 42 5.56 -11.58 10.82
C THR A 42 4.21 -12.30 10.64
N ILE A 43 3.47 -12.04 9.56
CA ILE A 43 2.11 -12.57 9.34
C ILE A 43 2.05 -13.36 8.04
N ALA A 44 1.72 -14.65 8.13
CA ALA A 44 1.38 -15.48 6.98
C ALA A 44 -0.14 -15.54 6.79
N ARG A 45 -0.62 -15.22 5.59
CA ARG A 45 -2.05 -15.36 5.22
C ARG A 45 -2.24 -16.55 4.29
N VAL A 46 -3.07 -17.50 4.70
CA VAL A 46 -3.40 -18.67 3.88
C VAL A 46 -4.88 -18.65 3.53
N LYS A 47 -5.20 -18.80 2.23
CA LYS A 47 -6.57 -18.82 1.73
C LYS A 47 -6.92 -20.25 1.32
N PHE A 48 -8.04 -20.74 1.84
CA PHE A 48 -8.58 -22.04 1.47
C PHE A 48 -10.01 -21.87 0.97
N ALA A 49 -10.41 -22.72 0.03
CA ALA A 49 -11.77 -22.81 -0.46
C ALA A 49 -12.27 -24.24 -0.33
N VAL A 50 -13.52 -24.40 0.09
CA VAL A 50 -14.21 -25.70 0.11
C VAL A 50 -15.22 -25.69 -1.02
N GLU A 51 -15.03 -26.61 -1.96
CA GLU A 51 -15.94 -26.82 -3.09
C GLU A 51 -16.66 -28.16 -2.94
N THR A 52 -17.95 -28.16 -3.23
CA THR A 52 -18.77 -29.37 -3.30
C THR A 52 -19.74 -29.31 -4.47
N GLN A 53 -19.99 -30.47 -5.07
CA GLN A 53 -20.91 -30.61 -6.19
C GLN A 53 -22.01 -31.62 -5.82
N ALA A 54 -23.25 -31.30 -6.15
CA ALA A 54 -24.38 -32.19 -5.96
C ALA A 54 -25.45 -31.98 -7.03
N LYS A 55 -26.36 -32.95 -7.16
CA LYS A 55 -27.49 -32.88 -8.10
C LYS A 55 -28.45 -31.72 -7.84
N THR A 56 -28.50 -31.22 -6.61
CA THR A 56 -29.33 -30.08 -6.22
C THR A 56 -28.49 -29.05 -5.50
N SER A 57 -28.79 -27.76 -5.72
CA SER A 57 -28.07 -26.66 -5.06
C SER A 57 -28.16 -26.76 -3.53
N LYS A 58 -29.34 -27.14 -2.99
CA LYS A 58 -29.53 -27.37 -1.55
C LYS A 58 -28.56 -28.42 -1.00
N LYS A 59 -28.45 -29.58 -1.67
CA LYS A 59 -27.57 -30.66 -1.20
C LYS A 59 -26.09 -30.29 -1.32
N ALA A 60 -25.73 -29.53 -2.35
CA ALA A 60 -24.37 -29.01 -2.51
C ALA A 60 -24.03 -28.06 -1.35
N SER A 61 -24.88 -27.05 -1.10
CA SER A 61 -24.70 -26.06 -0.04
C SER A 61 -24.57 -26.72 1.35
N GLU A 62 -25.50 -27.60 1.72
CA GLU A 62 -25.44 -28.28 3.02
C GLU A 62 -24.21 -29.19 3.16
N SER A 63 -23.81 -29.88 2.08
CA SER A 63 -22.57 -30.66 2.09
C SER A 63 -21.34 -29.77 2.21
N ASN A 64 -21.38 -28.58 1.62
CA ASN A 64 -20.29 -27.61 1.69
C ASN A 64 -20.11 -27.11 3.12
N THR A 65 -21.20 -26.66 3.74
CA THR A 65 -21.20 -26.17 5.13
C THR A 65 -20.64 -27.23 6.06
N ARG A 66 -21.13 -28.47 5.97
CA ARG A 66 -20.62 -29.58 6.81
C ARG A 66 -19.12 -29.84 6.62
N LYS A 67 -18.57 -29.66 5.42
CA LYS A 67 -17.14 -29.82 5.18
C LYS A 67 -16.34 -28.61 5.67
N ALA A 68 -16.85 -27.40 5.46
CA ALA A 68 -16.24 -26.17 5.95
C ALA A 68 -16.15 -26.18 7.49
N ASP A 69 -17.20 -26.58 8.19
CA ASP A 69 -17.22 -26.69 9.65
C ASP A 69 -16.15 -27.65 10.18
N ARG A 70 -15.93 -28.77 9.47
CA ARG A 70 -14.88 -29.73 9.81
C ARG A 70 -13.49 -29.16 9.62
N VAL A 71 -13.26 -28.42 8.54
CA VAL A 71 -11.97 -27.75 8.29
C VAL A 71 -11.71 -26.71 9.39
N ILE A 72 -12.70 -25.86 9.70
CA ILE A 72 -12.59 -24.88 10.78
C ILE A 72 -12.27 -25.55 12.11
N SER A 73 -12.97 -26.64 12.42
CA SER A 73 -12.73 -27.40 13.66
C SER A 73 -11.32 -28.00 13.71
N ALA A 74 -10.83 -28.53 12.58
CA ALA A 74 -9.47 -29.05 12.48
C ALA A 74 -8.41 -27.94 12.68
N LEU A 75 -8.64 -26.75 12.13
CA LEU A 75 -7.74 -25.60 12.30
C LEU A 75 -7.71 -25.11 13.76
N LYS A 76 -8.87 -25.06 14.42
CA LYS A 76 -8.94 -24.77 15.87
C LYS A 76 -8.16 -25.79 16.69
N ASN A 77 -8.33 -27.08 16.38
CA ASN A 77 -7.61 -28.16 17.07
C ASN A 77 -6.11 -28.15 16.79
N ALA A 78 -5.68 -27.59 15.64
CA ALA A 78 -4.28 -27.40 15.30
C ALA A 78 -3.64 -26.20 16.03
N GLY A 79 -4.39 -25.47 16.85
CA GLY A 79 -3.89 -24.36 17.67
C GLY A 79 -3.99 -22.99 17.00
N ILE A 80 -4.77 -22.85 15.92
CA ILE A 80 -5.04 -21.55 15.31
C ILE A 80 -6.19 -20.88 16.09
N ASP A 81 -5.98 -19.64 16.53
CA ASP A 81 -6.99 -18.88 17.23
C ASP A 81 -8.19 -18.59 16.31
N VAL A 82 -9.39 -18.58 16.89
CA VAL A 82 -10.62 -18.21 16.18
C VAL A 82 -10.56 -16.78 15.66
N THR A 83 -9.83 -15.88 16.31
CA THR A 83 -9.64 -14.49 15.85
C THR A 83 -8.90 -14.40 14.51
N ASP A 84 -8.05 -15.40 14.21
CA ASP A 84 -7.27 -15.45 12.97
C ASP A 84 -8.01 -16.16 11.83
N LEU A 85 -9.15 -16.80 12.14
CA LEU A 85 -9.98 -17.49 11.17
C LEU A 85 -11.07 -16.57 10.63
N GLN A 86 -11.02 -16.32 9.33
CA GLN A 86 -12.05 -15.58 8.61
C GLN A 86 -12.62 -16.41 7.47
N THR A 87 -13.94 -16.59 7.48
CA THR A 87 -14.68 -17.17 6.35
C THR A 87 -15.28 -16.03 5.53
N GLN A 88 -14.87 -15.92 4.26
CA GLN A 88 -15.37 -14.87 3.36
C GLN A 88 -15.81 -15.48 2.03
N GLY A 89 -16.93 -14.98 1.51
CA GLY A 89 -17.45 -15.35 0.20
C GLY A 89 -18.14 -16.71 0.17
N TYR A 90 -19.34 -16.73 -0.38
CA TYR A 90 -20.04 -17.95 -0.79
C TYR A 90 -20.40 -17.80 -2.26
N SER A 91 -20.07 -18.80 -3.07
CA SER A 91 -20.48 -18.83 -4.47
C SER A 91 -21.01 -20.21 -4.86
N SER A 92 -22.04 -20.22 -5.69
CA SER A 92 -22.70 -21.42 -6.19
C SER A 92 -22.95 -21.25 -7.69
N HIS A 93 -22.39 -22.15 -8.49
CA HIS A 93 -22.54 -22.13 -9.94
C HIS A 93 -23.15 -23.46 -10.43
N PRO A 94 -24.03 -23.43 -11.43
CA PRO A 94 -24.45 -24.65 -12.12
C PRO A 94 -23.23 -25.31 -12.80
N ALA A 95 -23.05 -26.61 -12.58
CA ALA A 95 -22.05 -27.40 -13.29
C ALA A 95 -22.74 -28.24 -14.38
N THR A 96 -22.65 -27.79 -15.63
CA THR A 96 -23.11 -28.56 -16.79
C THR A 96 -21.95 -29.36 -17.37
N ARG A 97 -22.14 -30.68 -17.54
CA ARG A 97 -21.20 -31.52 -18.27
C ARG A 97 -21.71 -31.68 -19.69
N ILE A 98 -21.04 -31.04 -20.66
CA ILE A 98 -21.25 -31.34 -22.08
C ILE A 98 -20.55 -32.67 -22.35
N VAL A 99 -21.32 -33.74 -22.58
CA VAL A 99 -20.77 -35.01 -23.05
C VAL A 99 -20.81 -34.98 -24.58
N GLU A 100 -19.69 -34.66 -25.22
CA GLU A 100 -19.58 -34.91 -26.66
C GLU A 100 -19.65 -36.42 -26.88
N LYS A 101 -20.73 -36.87 -27.51
CA LYS A 101 -20.84 -38.24 -27.97
C LYS A 101 -19.86 -38.35 -29.14
N MET A 102 -18.68 -38.88 -28.88
CA MET A 102 -17.70 -39.17 -29.93
C MET A 102 -18.31 -40.21 -30.87
N SER A 103 -18.87 -39.73 -31.97
CA SER A 103 -19.39 -40.54 -33.06
C SER A 103 -18.19 -41.08 -33.83
N VAL A 104 -17.66 -42.20 -33.36
CA VAL A 104 -16.75 -43.01 -34.18
C VAL A 104 -17.63 -43.89 -35.05
N THR A 105 -17.62 -43.56 -36.33
CA THR A 105 -18.23 -44.26 -37.47
C THR A 105 -17.78 -45.71 -37.57
#